data_AF-A0A1D1VVJ0-F1
#
_entry.id   AF-A0A1D1VVJ0-F1
#
_cell.length_a   1.000
_cell.length_b   1.000
_cell.length_c   1.000
_cell.angle_alpha   90.00
_cell.angle_beta   90.00
_cell.angle_gamma   90.00
#
_symmetry.space_group_name_H-M   'P 1'
#
loop_
_entity.id
_entity.type
_entity.pdbx_description
1 polymer ?
#
loop_
_entity_poly.entity_id
_entity_poly.type
_entity_poly.pdbx_seq_one_letter_code
_entity_poly.pdbx_strand_id
1 'polypeptide(L)'
;MIFHLRRSQLLQLSNTSPDESAFYRHCLSKQDVTSSLIMIQPVLYAYSLRGPPSLVTLDSRSLQPDRILLLDTFFHIVIYRGQTIMQWIQAGYDRMAEYANLAHLIQAPVEDAQLILSTRFPMPRYVVTEQDGSQARFLLSKVNPSQTQSSHAFAWSYGQSPDTTSVLTEDVSLQVFIEHLRKLAVSSSL
;
A
#
# COMPACT_ATOMS: atom_id res chain seq x y z
N MET A 1 10.22 7.38 -8.06
CA MET A 1 10.49 6.29 -9.03
C MET A 1 11.73 5.44 -8.67
N ILE A 2 12.98 5.92 -8.75
CA ILE A 2 14.19 5.08 -8.53
C ILE A 2 14.20 4.39 -7.16
N PHE A 3 13.75 5.07 -6.10
CA PHE A 3 13.59 4.48 -4.77
C PHE A 3 12.71 3.22 -4.78
N HIS A 4 11.51 3.32 -5.36
CA HIS A 4 10.57 2.20 -5.43
C HIS A 4 11.07 1.09 -6.36
N LEU A 5 11.70 1.44 -7.49
CA LEU A 5 12.29 0.45 -8.41
C LEU A 5 13.33 -0.42 -7.70
N ARG A 6 14.25 0.17 -6.93
CA ARG A 6 15.29 -0.56 -6.19
C ARG A 6 14.75 -1.51 -5.12
N ARG A 7 13.56 -1.23 -4.58
CA ARG A 7 12.86 -2.07 -3.59
C ARG A 7 11.82 -3.01 -4.21
N SER A 8 11.62 -2.91 -5.52
CA SER A 8 10.63 -3.73 -6.22
C SER A 8 11.14 -5.15 -6.45
N GLN A 9 10.20 -6.09 -6.59
CA GLN A 9 10.48 -7.50 -6.93
C GLN A 9 11.10 -7.68 -8.33
N LEU A 10 11.19 -6.60 -9.12
CA LEU A 10 11.88 -6.61 -10.42
C LEU A 10 13.39 -6.72 -10.23
N LEU A 11 13.92 -6.12 -9.16
CA LEU A 11 15.35 -6.08 -8.84
C LEU A 11 15.70 -6.89 -7.58
N GLN A 12 14.91 -6.79 -6.52
CA GLN A 12 15.12 -7.56 -5.30
C GLN A 12 14.43 -8.93 -5.40
N LEU A 13 15.24 -9.97 -5.52
CA LEU A 13 14.77 -11.36 -5.70
C LEU A 13 14.54 -12.10 -4.38
N SER A 14 14.82 -11.47 -3.24
CA SER A 14 14.55 -12.07 -1.93
C SER A 14 13.06 -12.38 -1.79
N ASN A 15 12.74 -13.57 -1.27
CA ASN A 15 11.37 -14.01 -1.04
C ASN A 15 10.49 -14.08 -2.31
N THR A 16 11.11 -14.26 -3.48
CA THR A 16 10.45 -14.51 -4.77
C THR A 16 11.15 -15.67 -5.48
N SER A 17 10.40 -16.59 -6.08
CA SER A 17 10.99 -17.69 -6.84
C SER A 17 11.64 -17.21 -8.15
N PRO A 18 12.58 -17.97 -8.74
CA PRO A 18 13.15 -17.65 -10.06
C PRO A 18 12.08 -17.48 -11.14
N ASP A 19 11.05 -18.32 -11.13
CA ASP A 19 9.97 -18.30 -12.12
C ASP A 19 9.07 -17.08 -11.95
N GLU A 20 8.68 -16.71 -10.72
CA GLU A 20 7.93 -15.48 -10.46
C GLU A 20 8.72 -14.24 -10.90
N SER A 21 10.03 -14.25 -10.65
CA SER A 21 10.91 -13.14 -11.04
C SER A 21 11.00 -13.01 -12.56
N ALA A 22 11.11 -14.13 -13.28
CA ALA A 22 11.06 -14.16 -14.74
C ALA A 22 9.71 -13.67 -15.26
N PHE A 23 8.61 -14.09 -14.63
CA PHE A 23 7.26 -13.66 -14.97
C PHE A 23 7.06 -12.14 -14.82
N TYR A 24 7.49 -11.55 -13.68
CA TYR A 24 7.37 -10.11 -13.46
C TYR A 24 8.17 -9.30 -14.50
N ARG A 25 9.39 -9.73 -14.81
CA ARG A 25 10.24 -9.08 -15.83
C ARG A 25 9.68 -9.24 -17.24
N HIS A 26 9.12 -10.40 -17.55
CA HIS A 26 8.45 -10.64 -18.82
C HIS A 26 7.26 -9.69 -19.00
N CYS A 27 6.41 -9.57 -17.98
CA CYS A 27 5.29 -8.65 -18.00
C CYS A 27 5.75 -7.21 -18.20
N LEU A 28 6.72 -6.73 -17.41
CA LEU A 28 7.26 -5.37 -17.56
C LEU A 28 7.74 -5.06 -18.99
N SER A 29 8.35 -6.04 -19.66
CA SER A 29 8.87 -5.86 -21.02
C SER A 29 7.79 -5.79 -22.11
N LYS A 30 6.55 -6.16 -21.78
CA LYS A 30 5.42 -6.24 -22.72
C LYS A 30 4.35 -5.17 -22.49
N GLN A 31 4.38 -4.50 -21.34
CA GLN A 31 3.35 -3.54 -20.95
C GLN A 31 3.64 -2.12 -21.44
N ASP A 32 2.62 -1.29 -21.43
CA ASP A 32 2.71 0.13 -21.75
C ASP A 32 3.33 0.95 -20.62
N VAL A 33 3.53 2.25 -20.87
CA VAL A 33 4.13 3.16 -19.88
C VAL A 33 3.28 3.25 -18.62
N THR A 34 1.95 3.31 -18.75
CA THR A 34 1.04 3.47 -17.60
C THR A 34 1.12 2.25 -16.68
N SER A 35 1.01 1.04 -17.24
CA SER A 35 1.10 -0.20 -16.47
C SER A 35 2.49 -0.42 -15.88
N SER A 36 3.54 -0.07 -16.63
CA SER A 36 4.92 -0.15 -16.14
C SER A 36 5.18 0.78 -14.95
N LEU A 37 4.59 1.98 -14.95
CA LEU A 37 4.66 2.88 -13.81
C LEU A 37 4.00 2.27 -12.56
N ILE A 38 2.83 1.62 -12.72
CA ILE A 38 2.13 0.94 -11.62
C ILE A 38 2.96 -0.24 -11.08
N MET A 39 3.64 -1.00 -11.95
CA MET A 39 4.54 -2.08 -11.53
C MET A 39 5.72 -1.57 -10.69
N ILE A 40 6.28 -0.41 -11.05
CA ILE A 40 7.45 0.18 -10.39
C ILE A 40 7.05 0.90 -9.09
N GLN A 41 5.99 1.71 -9.15
CA GLN A 41 5.47 2.49 -8.05
C GLN A 41 3.96 2.23 -7.94
N PRO A 42 3.56 1.29 -7.09
CA PRO A 42 2.16 0.97 -6.85
C PRO A 42 1.33 2.20 -6.48
N VAL A 43 0.07 2.17 -6.90
CA VAL A 43 -0.90 3.23 -6.64
C VAL A 43 -1.75 2.86 -5.43
N LEU A 44 -2.02 3.83 -4.56
CA LEU A 44 -2.83 3.63 -3.37
C LEU A 44 -3.97 4.65 -3.35
N TYR A 45 -5.20 4.16 -3.39
CA TYR A 45 -6.41 4.98 -3.22
C TYR A 45 -6.91 4.86 -1.79
N ALA A 46 -7.38 5.97 -1.22
CA ALA A 46 -8.02 6.00 0.08
C ALA A 46 -9.49 6.40 -0.06
N TYR A 47 -10.34 5.60 0.58
CA TYR A 47 -11.78 5.77 0.68
C TYR A 47 -12.11 6.08 2.14
N SER A 48 -12.86 7.14 2.37
CA SER A 48 -13.30 7.54 3.71
C SER A 48 -14.72 8.10 3.64
N LEU A 49 -15.40 8.18 4.78
CA LEU A 49 -16.72 8.82 4.84
C LEU A 49 -16.66 10.35 4.61
N ARG A 50 -15.47 10.94 4.67
CA ARG A 50 -15.26 12.40 4.67
C ARG A 50 -15.02 13.00 3.28
N GLY A 51 -15.15 12.22 2.21
CA GLY A 51 -14.94 12.73 0.85
C GLY A 51 -14.83 11.64 -0.21
N PRO A 52 -14.66 12.05 -1.48
CA PRO A 52 -14.48 11.12 -2.59
C PRO A 52 -13.17 10.34 -2.48
N PRO A 53 -13.02 9.22 -3.23
CA PRO A 53 -11.77 8.48 -3.32
C PRO A 53 -10.63 9.41 -3.75
N SER A 54 -9.50 9.32 -3.06
CA SER A 54 -8.34 10.17 -3.34
C SER A 54 -7.04 9.36 -3.38
N LEU A 55 -6.11 9.80 -4.22
CA LEU A 55 -4.78 9.21 -4.30
C LEU A 55 -3.97 9.61 -3.07
N VAL A 56 -3.41 8.61 -2.38
CA VAL A 56 -2.56 8.80 -1.21
C VAL A 56 -1.16 8.28 -1.45
N THR A 57 -0.20 8.82 -0.69
CA THR A 57 1.18 8.34 -0.75
C THR A 57 1.28 6.91 -0.25
N LEU A 58 2.16 6.11 -0.88
CA LEU A 58 2.47 4.73 -0.49
C LEU A 58 3.37 4.71 0.77
N ASP A 59 2.81 5.20 1.88
CA ASP A 59 3.51 5.50 3.12
C ASP A 59 2.72 4.98 4.33
N SER A 60 3.41 4.58 5.39
CA SER A 60 2.77 4.00 6.58
C SER A 60 1.79 4.97 7.24
N ARG A 61 2.01 6.29 7.07
CA ARG A 61 1.08 7.33 7.53
C ARG A 61 -0.29 7.29 6.86
N SER A 62 -0.40 6.68 5.69
CA SER A 62 -1.67 6.51 4.97
C SER A 62 -2.53 5.38 5.53
N LEU A 63 -1.96 4.50 6.37
CA LEU A 63 -2.64 3.37 7.01
C LEU A 63 -3.45 3.86 8.22
N GLN A 64 -4.53 4.59 7.95
CA GLN A 64 -5.41 5.13 8.98
C GLN A 64 -6.54 4.14 9.31
N PRO A 65 -7.00 4.06 10.58
CA PRO A 65 -8.00 3.09 11.00
C PRO A 65 -9.42 3.38 10.46
N ASP A 66 -9.69 4.63 10.09
CA ASP A 66 -10.98 5.14 9.61
C ASP A 66 -11.15 5.10 8.08
N ARG A 67 -10.25 4.40 7.37
CA ARG A 67 -10.23 4.37 5.90
C ARG A 67 -10.17 2.96 5.34
N ILE A 68 -10.67 2.81 4.11
CA ILE A 68 -10.42 1.66 3.25
C ILE A 68 -9.39 2.07 2.21
N LEU A 69 -8.42 1.20 1.95
CA LEU A 69 -7.37 1.44 0.97
C LEU A 69 -7.48 0.42 -0.17
N LEU A 70 -7.34 0.90 -1.41
CA LEU A 70 -7.20 0.05 -2.60
C LEU A 70 -5.77 0.23 -3.13
N LEU A 71 -4.97 -0.81 -2.97
CA LEU A 71 -3.62 -0.89 -3.51
C LEU A 71 -3.65 -1.59 -4.86
N ASP A 72 -3.07 -0.93 -5.86
CA ASP A 72 -2.80 -1.49 -7.17
C ASP A 72 -1.29 -1.62 -7.40
N THR A 73 -0.80 -2.87 -7.46
CA THR A 73 0.60 -3.21 -7.75
C THR A 73 0.80 -3.76 -9.16
N PHE A 74 -0.18 -3.61 -10.04
CA PHE A 74 -0.33 -4.33 -11.31
C PHE A 74 -0.64 -5.82 -11.14
N PHE A 75 0.18 -6.57 -10.39
CA PHE A 75 0.03 -8.02 -10.19
C PHE A 75 -0.96 -8.40 -9.08
N HIS A 76 -1.15 -7.51 -8.10
CA HIS A 76 -2.08 -7.68 -7.00
C HIS A 76 -2.97 -6.44 -6.87
N ILE A 77 -4.25 -6.68 -6.68
CA ILE A 77 -5.24 -5.69 -6.26
C ILE A 77 -5.63 -6.03 -4.83
N VAL A 78 -5.27 -5.16 -3.88
CA VAL A 78 -5.47 -5.41 -2.44
C VAL A 78 -6.40 -4.35 -1.87
N ILE A 79 -7.54 -4.80 -1.35
CA ILE A 79 -8.42 -3.97 -0.52
C ILE A 79 -8.03 -4.19 0.93
N TYR A 80 -7.62 -3.13 1.62
CA TYR A 80 -7.28 -3.13 3.03
C TYR A 80 -8.29 -2.30 3.82
N ARG A 81 -8.88 -2.87 4.86
CA ARG A 81 -9.82 -2.20 5.76
C ARG A 81 -9.14 -1.83 7.07
N GLY A 82 -9.18 -0.55 7.42
CA GLY A 82 -8.72 -0.08 8.73
C GLY A 82 -9.54 -0.65 9.88
N GLN A 83 -8.95 -0.65 11.09
CA GLN A 83 -9.55 -1.24 12.29
C GLN A 83 -10.96 -0.70 12.60
N THR A 84 -11.18 0.61 12.51
CA THR A 84 -12.50 1.20 12.81
C THR A 84 -13.55 0.78 11.79
N ILE A 85 -13.20 0.74 10.51
CA ILE A 85 -14.09 0.24 9.46
C ILE A 85 -14.48 -1.22 9.73
N MET A 86 -13.51 -2.05 10.12
CA MET A 86 -13.77 -3.44 10.45
C MET A 86 -14.70 -3.61 11.64
N GLN A 87 -14.49 -2.83 12.70
CA GLN A 87 -15.37 -2.84 13.86
C GLN A 87 -16.81 -2.49 13.47
N TRP A 88 -17.02 -1.53 12.57
CA TRP A 88 -18.35 -1.17 12.08
C TRP A 88 -19.00 -2.28 11.25
N ILE A 89 -18.23 -2.97 10.41
CA ILE A 89 -18.70 -4.13 9.64
C ILE A 89 -19.08 -5.28 10.58
N GLN A 90 -18.24 -5.56 11.59
CA GLN A 90 -18.52 -6.61 12.57
C GLN A 90 -19.74 -6.30 13.44
N ALA A 91 -19.98 -5.03 13.75
CA ALA A 91 -21.19 -4.56 14.42
C ALA A 91 -22.44 -4.62 13.54
N GLY A 92 -22.30 -4.87 12.23
CA GLY A 92 -23.41 -4.97 11.28
C GLY A 92 -24.03 -3.64 10.89
N TYR A 93 -23.32 -2.52 11.08
CA TYR A 93 -23.82 -1.20 10.70
C TYR A 93 -24.04 -1.07 9.19
N ASP A 94 -23.29 -1.82 8.38
CA ASP A 94 -23.45 -1.88 6.92
C ASP A 94 -24.82 -2.40 6.47
N ARG A 95 -25.54 -3.14 7.33
CA ARG A 95 -26.87 -3.70 7.03
C ARG A 95 -28.03 -2.80 7.47
N MET A 96 -27.74 -1.76 8.24
CA MET A 96 -28.76 -0.85 8.74
C MET A 96 -29.03 0.25 7.71
N ALA A 97 -30.31 0.51 7.42
CA ALA A 97 -30.71 1.52 6.45
C ALA A 97 -30.22 2.94 6.83
N GLU A 98 -30.05 3.20 8.13
CA GLU A 98 -29.54 4.47 8.66
C GLU A 98 -28.07 4.74 8.26
N TYR A 99 -27.28 3.70 8.02
CA TYR A 99 -25.86 3.79 7.66
C TYR A 99 -25.59 3.34 6.22
N ALA A 100 -26.50 3.65 5.30
CA ALA A 100 -26.33 3.35 3.87
C ALA A 100 -25.04 3.92 3.26
N ASN A 101 -24.53 5.02 3.82
CA ASN A 101 -23.23 5.61 3.47
C ASN A 101 -22.05 4.65 3.74
N LEU A 102 -22.09 3.86 4.81
CA LEU A 102 -21.07 2.87 5.12
C LEU A 102 -21.10 1.71 4.12
N ALA A 103 -22.30 1.23 3.77
CA ALA A 103 -22.45 0.20 2.73
C ALA A 103 -21.87 0.66 1.39
N HIS A 104 -22.17 1.91 0.99
CA HIS A 104 -21.60 2.51 -0.21
C HIS A 104 -20.06 2.64 -0.13
N LEU A 105 -19.52 3.04 1.03
CA LEU A 105 -18.07 3.13 1.24
C LEU A 105 -17.36 1.78 1.06
N ILE A 106 -17.97 0.69 1.55
CA ILE A 106 -17.42 -0.66 1.45
C ILE A 106 -17.46 -1.16 0.01
N GLN A 107 -18.51 -0.80 -0.73
CA GLN A 107 -18.74 -1.26 -2.10
C GLN A 107 -17.87 -0.51 -3.12
N ALA A 108 -17.64 0.79 -2.95
CA ALA A 108 -16.87 1.61 -3.89
C ALA A 108 -15.49 1.03 -4.29
N PRO A 109 -14.60 0.62 -3.37
CA PRO A 109 -13.32 0.03 -3.75
C PRO A 109 -13.45 -1.33 -4.44
N VAL A 110 -14.55 -2.06 -4.23
CA VAL A 110 -14.82 -3.35 -4.89
C VAL A 110 -15.18 -3.10 -6.36
N GLU A 111 -15.99 -2.09 -6.64
CA GLU A 111 -16.37 -1.70 -8.01
C GLU A 111 -15.15 -1.22 -8.79
N ASP A 112 -14.34 -0.35 -8.19
CA ASP A 112 -13.08 0.13 -8.80
C ASP A 112 -12.10 -1.02 -9.05
N ALA A 113 -11.97 -1.96 -8.11
CA ALA A 113 -11.17 -3.15 -8.28
C ALA A 113 -11.67 -4.02 -9.45
N GLN A 114 -12.98 -4.24 -9.57
CA GLN A 114 -13.57 -5.03 -10.65
C GLN A 114 -13.30 -4.41 -12.03
N LEU A 115 -13.37 -3.09 -12.14
CA LEU A 115 -13.03 -2.39 -13.38
C LEU A 115 -11.58 -2.69 -13.81
N ILE A 116 -10.65 -2.64 -12.86
CA ILE A 116 -9.23 -2.95 -13.11
C ILE A 116 -9.07 -4.44 -13.50
N LEU A 117 -9.72 -5.34 -12.77
CA LEU A 117 -9.63 -6.78 -13.02
C LEU A 117 -10.18 -7.19 -14.39
N SER A 118 -11.22 -6.49 -14.88
CA SER A 118 -11.86 -6.78 -16.16
C SER A 118 -11.04 -6.36 -17.38
N THR A 119 -10.13 -5.39 -17.21
CA THR A 119 -9.38 -4.78 -18.32
C THR A 119 -7.92 -5.23 -18.37
N ARG A 120 -7.34 -5.66 -17.24
CA ARG A 120 -5.90 -5.93 -17.13
C ARG A 120 -5.54 -7.37 -17.49
N PHE A 121 -4.48 -7.51 -18.29
CA PHE A 121 -3.84 -8.78 -18.59
C PHE A 121 -2.34 -8.77 -18.22
N PRO A 122 -1.82 -9.80 -17.54
CA PRO A 122 -2.55 -10.93 -16.96
C PRO A 122 -3.48 -10.51 -15.81
N MET A 123 -4.51 -11.32 -15.54
CA MET A 123 -5.48 -11.01 -14.48
C MET A 123 -4.76 -10.91 -13.13
N PRO A 124 -4.86 -9.77 -12.42
CA PRO A 124 -4.23 -9.60 -11.12
C PRO A 124 -4.83 -10.52 -10.06
N ARG A 125 -4.03 -10.86 -9.05
CA ARG A 125 -4.54 -11.53 -7.86
C ARG A 125 -5.35 -10.54 -7.01
N TYR A 126 -6.62 -10.83 -6.81
CA TYR A 126 -7.51 -10.05 -5.95
C TYR A 126 -7.41 -10.52 -4.49
N VAL A 127 -7.19 -9.58 -3.57
CA VAL A 127 -7.04 -9.84 -2.14
C VAL A 127 -7.88 -8.83 -1.36
N VAL A 128 -8.70 -9.32 -0.44
CA VAL A 128 -9.39 -8.49 0.55
C VAL A 128 -8.83 -8.84 1.91
N THR A 129 -8.43 -7.82 2.66
CA THR A 129 -7.83 -7.97 3.98
C THR A 129 -8.15 -6.78 4.87
N GLU A 130 -7.70 -6.89 6.10
CA GLU A 130 -8.02 -6.00 7.20
C GLU A 130 -6.77 -5.77 8.05
N GLN A 131 -6.85 -4.79 8.94
CA GLN A 131 -5.85 -4.60 9.97
C GLN A 131 -5.62 -5.90 10.76
N ASP A 132 -4.36 -6.26 10.96
CA ASP A 132 -3.90 -7.51 11.59
C ASP A 132 -4.23 -8.81 10.81
N GLY A 133 -4.83 -8.71 9.63
CA GLY A 133 -5.03 -9.85 8.73
C GLY A 133 -3.72 -10.37 8.14
N SER A 134 -3.58 -11.69 8.00
CA SER A 134 -2.36 -12.32 7.46
C SER A 134 -2.00 -11.87 6.03
N GLN A 135 -3.01 -11.47 5.24
CA GLN A 135 -2.84 -10.99 3.88
C GLN A 135 -2.48 -9.49 3.82
N ALA A 136 -2.57 -8.74 4.94
CA ALA A 136 -2.17 -7.33 4.99
C ALA A 136 -0.69 -7.11 4.65
N ARG A 137 0.14 -8.16 4.79
CA ARG A 137 1.56 -8.16 4.37
C ARG A 137 1.77 -7.76 2.91
N PHE A 138 0.81 -8.03 2.03
CA PHE A 138 0.88 -7.61 0.62
C PHE A 138 0.89 -6.09 0.48
N LEU A 139 0.19 -5.37 1.38
CA LEU A 139 0.24 -3.91 1.46
C LEU A 139 1.48 -3.44 2.22
N LEU A 140 1.72 -3.98 3.42
CA LEU A 140 2.79 -3.52 4.31
C LEU A 140 4.18 -3.63 3.68
N SER A 141 4.43 -4.68 2.89
CA SER A 141 5.72 -4.87 2.18
C SER A 141 5.98 -3.84 1.07
N LYS A 142 4.95 -3.14 0.58
CA LYS A 142 5.07 -2.12 -0.47
C LYS A 142 5.16 -0.71 0.10
N VAL A 143 4.72 -0.53 1.33
CA VAL A 143 4.62 0.77 2.00
C VAL A 143 6.00 1.25 2.46
N ASN A 144 6.23 2.56 2.31
CA ASN A 144 7.43 3.21 2.85
C ASN A 144 7.37 3.28 4.39
N PRO A 145 8.37 2.77 5.12
CA PRO A 145 8.40 2.75 6.58
C PRO A 145 8.80 4.12 7.15
N SER A 146 7.96 5.14 6.97
CA SER A 146 8.22 6.48 7.53
C SER A 146 7.96 6.58 9.03
N GLN A 147 7.30 5.59 9.61
CA GLN A 147 7.14 5.40 11.04
C GLN A 147 7.66 4.01 11.40
N THR A 148 8.91 3.93 11.85
CA THR A 148 9.52 2.68 12.31
C THR A 148 9.20 2.45 13.78
N GLN A 149 9.36 1.20 14.24
CA GLN A 149 9.23 0.85 15.66
C GLN A 149 10.12 1.71 16.58
N SER A 150 11.27 2.19 16.10
CA SER A 150 12.15 3.09 16.87
C SER A 150 11.47 4.41 17.23
N SER A 151 10.73 5.00 16.29
CA SER A 151 9.89 6.19 16.53
C SER A 151 8.66 5.86 17.42
N HIS A 152 8.12 4.65 17.33
CA HIS A 152 7.00 4.17 18.15
C HIS A 152 7.40 3.91 19.60
N ALA A 153 8.56 3.30 19.83
CA ALA A 153 9.12 3.05 21.16
C ALA A 153 9.42 4.37 21.90
N PHE A 154 9.86 5.39 21.16
CA PHE A 154 10.01 6.74 21.71
C PHE A 154 8.66 7.38 22.10
N ALA A 155 7.59 7.15 21.33
CA ALA A 155 6.25 7.63 21.65
C ALA A 155 5.61 6.90 22.85
N TRP A 156 5.86 5.59 22.99
CA TRP A 156 5.47 4.81 24.17
C TRP A 156 6.19 5.25 25.44
N SER A 157 7.45 5.70 25.34
CA SER A 157 8.18 6.32 26.46
C SER A 157 7.56 7.64 26.94
N TYR A 158 6.72 8.29 26.14
CA TYR A 158 6.05 9.55 26.44
C TYR A 158 4.54 9.41 26.68
N GLY A 159 4.03 8.18 26.82
CA GLY A 159 2.62 7.92 27.16
C GLY A 159 1.62 8.25 26.03
N GLN A 160 2.06 8.37 24.78
CA GLN A 160 1.17 8.50 23.63
C GLN A 160 0.83 7.11 23.08
N SER A 161 -0.47 6.79 22.99
CA SER A 161 -0.97 5.64 22.24
C SER A 161 -0.71 5.88 20.75
N PRO A 162 0.06 5.04 20.07
CA PRO A 162 0.28 5.23 18.66
C PRO A 162 -0.89 4.66 17.88
N ASP A 163 -1.75 5.55 17.37
CA ASP A 163 -2.89 5.22 16.50
C ASP A 163 -2.48 4.80 15.07
N THR A 164 -1.23 4.40 14.85
CA THR A 164 -0.69 4.20 13.48
C THR A 164 0.07 2.89 13.34
N THR A 165 -0.05 2.25 12.18
CA THR A 165 0.61 0.98 11.90
C THR A 165 2.11 1.17 11.74
N SER A 166 2.90 0.64 12.70
CA SER A 166 4.36 0.56 12.55
C SER A 166 4.74 -0.55 11.57
N VAL A 167 5.55 -0.22 10.56
CA VAL A 167 6.05 -1.22 9.60
C VAL A 167 7.37 -1.80 10.14
N LEU A 168 7.37 -3.11 10.39
CA LEU A 168 8.54 -3.88 10.80
C LEU A 168 9.45 -4.14 9.60
N THR A 169 10.50 -3.34 9.44
CA THR A 169 11.50 -3.54 8.38
C THR A 169 12.82 -2.86 8.72
N GLU A 170 13.92 -3.41 8.19
CA GLU A 170 15.25 -2.79 8.19
C GLU A 170 15.46 -1.87 6.97
N ASP A 171 14.47 -1.78 6.08
CA ASP A 171 14.55 -0.94 4.89
C ASP A 171 14.66 0.55 5.22
N VAL A 172 15.46 1.25 4.43
CA VAL A 172 15.64 2.69 4.51
C VAL A 172 14.38 3.41 4.01
N SER A 173 13.93 4.41 4.77
CA SER A 173 12.80 5.26 4.37
C SER A 173 13.15 6.17 3.20
N LEU A 174 12.13 6.61 2.43
CA LEU A 174 12.33 7.53 1.31
C LEU A 174 13.06 8.81 1.72
N GLN A 175 12.78 9.33 2.92
CA GLN A 175 13.40 10.56 3.42
C GLN A 175 14.91 10.40 3.59
N VAL A 176 15.35 9.31 4.22
CA VAL A 176 16.78 9.02 4.43
C VAL A 176 17.48 8.77 3.08
N PHE A 177 16.81 8.08 2.15
CA PHE A 177 17.33 7.88 0.80
C PHE A 177 17.59 9.22 0.07
N ILE A 178 16.64 10.15 0.14
CA ILE A 178 16.79 11.48 -0.48
C ILE A 178 17.88 12.30 0.21
N GLU A 179 18.03 12.19 1.53
CA GLU A 179 19.10 12.90 2.25
C GLU A 179 20.48 12.40 1.84
N HIS A 180 20.68 11.09 1.75
CA HIS A 180 21.93 10.51 1.23
C HIS A 180 22.19 10.91 -0.22
N LEU A 181 21.16 10.86 -1.07
CA LEU A 181 21.28 11.28 -2.47
C LEU A 181 21.70 12.75 -2.58
N ARG A 182 21.11 13.64 -1.77
CA ARG A 182 21.48 15.07 -1.73
C ARG A 182 22.93 15.25 -1.32
N LYS A 183 23.38 14.56 -0.27
CA LYS A 183 24.78 14.62 0.20
C LYS A 183 25.78 14.20 -0.88
N LEU A 184 25.50 13.11 -1.59
CA LEU A 184 26.36 12.62 -2.66
C LEU A 184 26.31 13.49 -3.93
N ALA A 185 25.15 14.06 -4.25
CA ALA A 185 25.00 14.92 -5.43
C ALA A 185 25.78 16.25 -5.30
N VAL A 186 25.98 16.73 -4.06
CA VAL A 186 26.75 17.96 -3.79
C VAL A 186 28.21 17.69 -3.42
N SER A 187 28.58 16.44 -3.13
CA SER A 187 30.00 16.08 -2.94
C SER A 187 30.70 16.07 -4.29
N SER A 188 31.71 16.92 -4.44
CA SER A 188 32.53 17.03 -5.65
C SER A 188 33.10 15.67 -6.05
N SER A 189 32.97 15.31 -7.32
CA SER A 189 33.68 14.17 -7.91
C SER A 189 35.16 14.55 -8.10
N LEU A 190 35.94 14.44 -7.03
CA LEU A 190 37.40 14.47 -7.07
C LEU A 190 37.94 13.04 -7.05
#